data_AF-V5H9Z1-F1
#
_entry.id   AF-V5H9Z1-F1
#
_cell.length_a   1.000
_cell.length_b   1.000
_cell.length_c   1.000
_cell.angle_alpha   90.00
_cell.angle_beta   90.00
_cell.angle_gamma   90.00
#
_symmetry.space_group_name_H-M   'P 1'
#
loop_
_entity.id
_entity.type
_entity.pdbx_description
1 polymer ?
#
loop_
_entity_poly.entity_id
_entity_poly.type
_entity_poly.pdbx_seq_one_letter_code
_entity_poly.pdbx_strand_id
1 'polypeptide(L)'
;MARHLSTVCCVMIGAIILLPETHSKVYQTTFDAQRELALTKRYYLQYRSYRDDYAVREAAKCVSLLVMSNAFGVRNAILYYRPTLQSQTKHKQVKITPHKAPGSRSTVDTMMRITDDSTGSQLYEYKRLQFTELRHLSCAC
;
A
#
# COMPACT_ATOMS: atom_id res chain seq x y z
N MET A 1 -42.19 -45.74 35.25
CA MET A 1 -42.16 -44.33 35.66
C MET A 1 -41.54 -43.53 34.54
N ALA A 2 -42.28 -42.54 34.03
CA ALA A 2 -42.02 -41.86 32.77
C ALA A 2 -40.82 -40.91 32.84
N ARG A 3 -40.02 -40.92 31.77
CA ARG A 3 -39.03 -39.89 31.44
C ARG A 3 -39.74 -38.55 31.27
N HIS A 4 -39.14 -37.45 31.72
CA HIS A 4 -39.10 -36.21 30.92
C HIS A 4 -37.94 -35.33 31.40
N LEU A 5 -37.01 -35.08 30.48
CA LEU A 5 -36.00 -34.04 30.54
C LEU A 5 -36.65 -32.67 30.75
N SER A 6 -35.99 -31.75 31.45
CA SER A 6 -35.81 -30.40 30.92
C SER A 6 -34.75 -29.58 31.68
N THR A 7 -33.72 -29.18 30.92
CA THR A 7 -33.05 -27.86 30.99
C THR A 7 -32.48 -27.37 32.32
N VAL A 8 -31.23 -27.78 32.60
CA VAL A 8 -30.29 -26.93 33.34
C VAL A 8 -29.78 -25.88 32.35
N CYS A 9 -30.40 -24.70 32.33
CA CYS A 9 -29.89 -23.55 31.57
C CYS A 9 -28.57 -23.10 32.18
N CYS A 10 -27.46 -23.38 31.50
CA CYS A 10 -26.17 -22.78 31.78
C CYS A 10 -26.28 -21.26 31.63
N VAL A 11 -26.31 -20.55 32.75
CA VAL A 11 -26.12 -19.09 32.79
C VAL A 11 -24.65 -18.83 32.52
N MET A 12 -24.24 -18.92 31.26
CA MET A 12 -22.95 -18.41 30.82
C MET A 12 -23.10 -16.89 30.81
N ILE A 13 -22.56 -16.31 31.87
CA ILE A 13 -22.31 -14.88 32.04
C ILE A 13 -21.70 -14.38 30.73
N GLY A 14 -22.51 -13.70 29.92
CA GLY A 14 -22.06 -12.92 28.80
C GLY A 14 -21.21 -11.81 29.38
N ALA A 15 -19.91 -12.06 29.53
CA ALA A 15 -18.92 -11.01 29.53
C ALA A 15 -19.14 -10.26 28.21
N ILE A 16 -19.94 -9.20 28.28
CA ILE A 16 -19.93 -8.13 27.29
C ILE A 16 -18.50 -7.65 27.37
N ILE A 17 -17.64 -8.20 26.50
CA ILE A 17 -16.39 -7.58 26.17
C ILE A 17 -16.84 -6.27 25.54
N LEU A 18 -16.95 -5.24 26.38
CA LEU A 18 -16.78 -3.86 25.99
C LEU A 18 -15.37 -3.84 25.40
N LEU A 19 -15.26 -4.30 24.15
CA LEU A 19 -14.20 -3.92 23.26
C LEU A 19 -14.18 -2.42 23.42
N PRO A 20 -13.09 -1.83 23.95
CA PRO A 20 -12.99 -0.39 23.89
C PRO A 20 -13.22 -0.10 22.42
N GLU A 21 -14.29 0.66 22.14
CA GLU A 21 -14.48 1.40 20.90
C GLU A 21 -13.13 2.07 20.70
N THR A 22 -12.26 1.35 20.01
CA THR A 22 -10.99 1.83 19.54
C THR A 22 -11.49 2.63 18.38
N HIS A 23 -12.02 3.82 18.73
CA HIS A 23 -12.02 4.97 17.89
C HIS A 23 -10.62 4.96 17.34
N SER A 24 -10.49 4.35 16.16
CA SER A 24 -9.36 4.48 15.29
C SER A 24 -9.32 5.98 15.14
N LYS A 25 -8.51 6.63 15.98
CA LYS A 25 -8.09 7.99 15.77
C LYS A 25 -7.47 7.87 14.40
N VAL A 26 -8.26 8.23 13.39
CA VAL A 26 -7.79 8.37 12.03
C VAL A 26 -6.70 9.40 12.21
N TYR A 27 -5.46 8.91 12.29
CA TYR A 27 -4.29 9.73 12.44
C TYR A 27 -4.22 10.44 11.09
N GLN A 28 -4.97 11.54 10.97
CA GLN A 28 -4.89 12.48 9.86
C GLN A 28 -3.58 13.23 10.04
N THR A 29 -2.45 12.51 9.99
CA THR A 29 -1.23 13.12 9.51
C THR A 29 -1.55 13.56 8.09
N THR A 30 -1.59 14.88 7.88
CA THR A 30 -1.72 15.48 6.55
C THR A 30 -0.65 14.84 5.68
N PHE A 31 -1.06 13.91 4.81
CA PHE A 31 -0.12 13.15 4.01
C PHE A 31 0.50 14.10 2.97
N ASP A 32 1.82 14.25 3.04
CA ASP A 32 2.59 15.07 2.11
C ASP A 32 3.46 14.13 1.26
N ALA A 33 3.08 14.02 -0.01
CA ALA A 33 3.74 13.18 -1.00
C ALA A 33 5.18 13.64 -1.28
N GLN A 34 5.44 14.96 -1.30
CA GLN A 34 6.78 15.50 -1.53
C GLN A 34 7.70 15.13 -0.37
N ARG A 35 7.18 15.22 0.86
CA ARG A 35 7.91 14.85 2.06
C ARG A 35 8.18 13.35 2.14
N GLU A 36 7.19 12.52 1.81
CA GLU A 36 7.37 11.06 1.78
C GLU A 36 8.48 10.67 0.79
N LEU A 37 8.47 11.27 -0.41
CA LEU A 37 9.44 11.02 -1.48
C LEU A 37 10.76 11.76 -1.34
N ALA A 38 10.92 12.61 -0.31
CA ALA A 38 12.21 13.23 0.00
C ALA A 38 13.21 12.20 0.56
N LEU A 39 12.70 11.12 1.15
CA LEU A 39 13.51 10.01 1.63
C LEU A 39 13.82 9.07 0.47
N THR A 40 15.09 9.01 0.06
CA THR A 40 15.56 8.04 -0.93
C THR A 40 15.62 6.65 -0.29
N LYS A 41 14.49 5.95 -0.33
CA LYS A 41 14.35 4.60 0.22
C LYS A 41 13.69 3.66 -0.77
N ARG A 42 13.85 2.36 -0.50
CA ARG A 42 13.12 1.31 -1.20
C ARG A 42 11.82 1.03 -0.48
N TYR A 43 10.76 1.05 -1.26
CA TYR A 43 9.40 0.78 -0.86
C TYR A 43 9.02 -0.62 -1.32
N TYR A 44 8.47 -1.47 -0.45
CA TYR A 44 7.99 -2.82 -0.82
C TYR A 44 6.46 -2.90 -0.81
N LEU A 45 5.88 -3.46 -1.87
CA LEU A 45 4.43 -3.62 -1.98
C LEU A 45 3.99 -4.77 -1.07
N GLN A 46 3.29 -4.44 0.02
CA GLN A 46 2.83 -5.44 0.98
C GLN A 46 1.45 -5.98 0.64
N TYR A 47 0.52 -5.06 0.39
CA TYR A 47 -0.87 -5.37 0.14
C TYR A 47 -1.28 -4.87 -1.22
N ARG A 48 -2.04 -5.70 -1.93
CA ARG A 48 -2.69 -5.35 -3.18
C ARG A 48 -4.12 -5.84 -3.12
N SER A 49 -5.06 -4.97 -3.52
CA SER A 49 -6.47 -5.32 -3.60
C SER A 49 -6.75 -6.27 -4.77
N TYR A 50 -5.90 -6.25 -5.81
CA TYR A 50 -6.07 -7.03 -7.02
C TYR A 50 -4.92 -8.02 -7.22
N ARG A 51 -5.25 -9.22 -7.72
CA ARG A 51 -4.27 -10.29 -7.98
C ARG A 51 -3.40 -10.02 -9.20
N ASP A 52 -3.90 -9.28 -10.17
CA ASP A 52 -3.14 -8.94 -11.36
C ASP A 52 -2.96 -7.44 -11.40
N ASP A 53 -1.78 -7.02 -11.82
CA ASP A 53 -1.46 -5.61 -11.96
C ASP A 53 -1.93 -5.15 -13.35
N TYR A 54 -2.78 -4.13 -13.37
CA TYR A 54 -3.39 -3.64 -14.60
C TYR A 54 -2.39 -2.86 -15.48
N ALA A 55 -1.38 -2.24 -14.88
CA ALA A 55 -0.43 -1.37 -15.54
C ALA A 55 0.81 -2.14 -16.00
N VAL A 56 1.28 -3.08 -15.18
CA VAL A 56 2.42 -3.94 -15.47
C VAL A 56 2.00 -5.38 -15.24
N ARG A 57 1.40 -6.03 -16.25
CA ARG A 57 0.83 -7.39 -16.13
C ARG A 57 1.79 -8.44 -15.56
N GLU A 58 3.09 -8.25 -15.77
CA GLU A 58 4.14 -9.13 -15.26
C GLU A 58 4.56 -8.84 -13.80
N ALA A 59 4.06 -7.78 -13.18
CA ALA A 59 4.42 -7.38 -11.81
C ALA A 59 3.61 -8.17 -10.75
N ALA A 60 3.67 -9.49 -10.82
CA ALA A 60 2.88 -10.36 -9.96
C ALA A 60 3.50 -10.59 -8.57
N LYS A 61 4.83 -10.59 -8.46
CA LYS A 61 5.57 -10.97 -7.25
C LYS A 61 6.75 -10.02 -6.97
N CYS A 62 7.10 -9.92 -5.68
CA CYS A 62 8.25 -9.17 -5.14
C CYS A 62 8.38 -7.75 -5.73
N VAL A 63 7.24 -7.04 -5.77
CA VAL A 63 7.16 -5.69 -6.33
C VAL A 63 7.76 -4.71 -5.33
N SER A 64 8.75 -3.95 -5.78
CA SER A 64 9.36 -2.89 -4.98
C SER A 64 9.68 -1.67 -5.83
N LEU A 65 9.63 -0.50 -5.21
CA LEU A 65 9.88 0.79 -5.85
C LEU A 65 11.08 1.44 -5.16
N LEU A 66 12.17 1.62 -5.88
CA LEU A 66 13.35 2.34 -5.40
C LEU A 66 13.25 3.79 -5.86
N VAL A 67 13.01 4.70 -4.93
CA VAL A 67 12.98 6.14 -5.23
C VAL A 67 14.40 6.68 -5.24
N MET A 68 14.74 7.36 -6.33
CA MET A 68 16.05 7.97 -6.58
C MET A 68 15.95 9.50 -6.51
N SER A 69 16.93 10.17 -7.10
CA SER A 69 17.08 11.62 -7.07
C SER A 69 15.88 12.39 -7.62
N ASN A 70 15.76 13.62 -7.11
CA ASN A 70 14.79 14.60 -7.54
C ASN A 70 15.30 15.39 -8.76
N ALA A 71 14.46 15.55 -9.76
CA ALA A 71 14.63 16.52 -10.84
C ALA A 71 13.37 17.39 -10.89
N PHE A 72 13.47 18.64 -10.42
CA PHE A 72 12.42 19.65 -10.55
C PHE A 72 11.02 19.24 -10.07
N GLY A 73 10.92 18.59 -8.91
CA GLY A 73 9.64 18.17 -8.33
C GLY A 73 9.14 16.82 -8.83
N VAL A 74 9.81 16.22 -9.81
CA VAL A 74 9.61 14.84 -10.24
C VAL A 74 10.73 13.97 -9.66
N ARG A 75 10.40 12.78 -9.14
CA ARG A 75 11.39 11.80 -8.68
C ARG A 75 11.59 10.74 -9.75
N ASN A 76 12.84 10.43 -10.05
CA ASN A 76 13.15 9.22 -10.79
C ASN A 76 13.06 8.03 -9.85
N ALA A 77 12.56 6.91 -10.32
CA ALA A 77 12.47 5.68 -9.55
C ALA A 77 12.61 4.45 -10.44
N ILE A 78 12.93 3.32 -9.82
CA ILE A 78 12.98 2.03 -10.50
C ILE A 78 11.97 1.11 -9.84
N LEU A 79 11.04 0.61 -10.64
CA LEU A 79 10.09 -0.42 -10.26
C LEU A 79 10.73 -1.79 -10.54
N TYR A 80 10.96 -2.57 -9.50
CA TYR A 80 11.43 -3.96 -9.59
C TYR A 80 10.27 -4.92 -9.37
N TYR A 81 10.22 -6.00 -10.13
CA TYR A 81 9.16 -7.00 -10.02
C TYR A 81 9.58 -8.36 -10.60
N ARG A 82 8.81 -9.40 -10.31
CA ARG A 82 8.94 -10.73 -10.90
C ARG A 82 7.59 -11.26 -11.42
N PRO A 83 7.56 -11.84 -12.65
CA PRO A 83 6.38 -12.57 -13.15
C PRO A 83 6.00 -13.77 -12.27
N THR A 84 6.99 -14.54 -11.82
CA THR A 84 6.80 -15.69 -10.92
C THR A 84 7.88 -15.71 -9.86
N LEU A 85 7.75 -16.53 -8.80
CA LEU A 85 8.77 -16.62 -7.74
C LEU A 85 10.15 -17.07 -8.26
N GLN A 86 10.15 -17.92 -9.29
CA GLN A 86 11.35 -18.50 -9.90
C GLN A 86 11.92 -17.64 -11.04
N SER A 87 11.15 -16.66 -11.52
CA SER A 87 11.59 -15.78 -12.61
C SER A 87 12.69 -14.82 -12.14
N GLN A 88 13.55 -14.44 -13.09
CA GLN A 88 14.50 -13.34 -12.86
C GLN A 88 13.76 -12.03 -12.55
N THR A 89 14.40 -11.21 -11.72
CA THR A 89 13.88 -9.86 -11.41
C THR A 89 13.94 -8.99 -12.65
N LYS A 90 12.78 -8.49 -13.07
CA LYS A 90 12.64 -7.47 -14.10
C LYS A 90 12.56 -6.10 -13.44
N HIS A 91 12.89 -5.06 -14.21
CA HIS A 91 12.79 -3.69 -13.74
C HIS A 91 12.31 -2.76 -14.84
N LYS A 92 11.71 -1.65 -14.42
CA LYS A 92 11.21 -0.59 -15.29
C LYS A 92 11.55 0.76 -14.68
N GLN A 93 12.09 1.67 -15.49
CA GLN A 93 12.32 3.05 -15.06
C GLN A 93 10.99 3.80 -15.06
N VAL A 94 10.73 4.50 -13.97
CA VAL A 94 9.49 5.24 -13.76
C VAL A 94 9.77 6.61 -13.19
N LYS A 95 8.88 7.55 -13.46
CA LYS A 95 8.87 8.88 -12.85
C LYS A 95 7.71 8.99 -11.88
N ILE A 96 7.96 9.59 -10.73
CA ILE A 96 6.95 9.86 -9.71
C ILE A 96 6.75 11.36 -9.65
N THR A 97 5.54 11.80 -9.96
CA THR A 97 5.13 13.20 -9.91
C THR A 97 4.12 13.38 -8.78
N PRO A 98 4.47 14.09 -7.71
CA PRO A 98 3.52 14.46 -6.67
C PRO A 98 2.57 15.54 -7.18
N HIS A 99 1.31 15.48 -6.76
CA HIS A 99 0.32 16.47 -7.13
C HIS A 99 -0.79 16.58 -6.09
N LYS A 100 -1.58 17.65 -6.22
CA LYS A 100 -2.80 17.86 -5.44
C LYS A 100 -3.92 16.97 -5.99
N ALA A 101 -4.74 16.45 -5.08
CA ALA A 101 -5.96 15.75 -5.49
C ALA A 101 -6.87 16.69 -6.31
N PRO A 102 -7.49 16.21 -7.40
CA PRO A 102 -8.41 17.02 -8.20
C PRO A 102 -9.52 17.62 -7.34
N GLY A 103 -9.78 18.92 -7.50
CA GLY A 103 -10.78 19.65 -6.71
C GLY A 103 -10.42 19.91 -5.25
N SER A 104 -9.22 19.54 -4.80
CA SER A 104 -8.78 19.80 -3.42
C SER A 104 -8.29 21.24 -3.24
N ARG A 105 -8.63 21.83 -2.08
CA ARG A 105 -8.06 23.10 -1.61
C ARG A 105 -6.75 22.91 -0.82
N SER A 106 -6.18 21.69 -0.84
CA SER A 106 -4.93 21.40 -0.14
C SER A 106 -3.80 22.30 -0.62
N THR A 107 -3.02 22.82 0.32
CA THR A 107 -1.77 23.54 0.03
C THR A 107 -0.63 22.58 -0.29
N VAL A 108 -0.75 21.31 0.10
CA VAL A 108 0.27 20.26 -0.07
C VAL A 108 -0.13 19.22 -1.13
N ASP A 109 0.86 18.60 -1.74
CA ASP A 109 0.70 17.46 -2.65
C ASP A 109 0.30 16.23 -1.84
N THR A 110 -0.89 15.70 -2.12
CA THR A 110 -1.50 14.58 -1.37
C THR A 110 -1.60 13.31 -2.21
N MET A 111 -1.20 13.40 -3.48
CA MET A 111 -1.25 12.30 -4.45
C MET A 111 0.10 12.17 -5.15
N MET A 112 0.34 10.98 -5.68
CA MET A 112 1.51 10.62 -6.48
C MET A 112 1.04 9.92 -7.74
N ARG A 113 1.51 10.42 -8.88
CA ARG A 113 1.36 9.78 -10.18
C ARG A 113 2.68 9.10 -10.55
N ILE A 114 2.61 7.82 -10.93
CA ILE A 114 3.75 7.06 -11.42
C ILE A 114 3.58 6.87 -12.92
N THR A 115 4.54 7.32 -13.71
CA THR A 115 4.55 7.18 -15.18
C THR A 115 5.75 6.35 -15.62
N ASP A 116 5.58 5.58 -16.68
CA ASP A 116 6.69 4.93 -17.37
C ASP A 116 7.64 5.99 -17.95
N ASP A 117 8.95 5.84 -17.75
CA ASP A 117 9.92 6.82 -18.23
C ASP A 117 10.08 6.81 -19.76
N SER A 118 9.93 5.63 -20.38
CA SER A 118 10.14 5.41 -21.81
C SER A 118 8.91 5.75 -22.66
N THR A 119 7.72 5.39 -22.19
CA THR A 119 6.47 5.60 -22.94
C THR A 119 5.67 6.80 -22.45
N GLY A 120 5.98 7.35 -21.28
CA GLY A 120 5.20 8.40 -20.63
C GLY A 120 3.82 7.92 -20.14
N SER A 121 3.50 6.64 -20.27
CA SER A 121 2.20 6.10 -19.88
C SER A 121 2.01 6.16 -18.36
N GLN A 122 0.86 6.65 -17.90
CA GLN A 122 0.51 6.58 -16.49
C GLN A 122 0.33 5.11 -16.08
N LEU A 123 1.14 4.66 -15.13
CA LEU A 123 1.06 3.31 -14.57
C LEU A 123 0.16 3.31 -13.34
N TYR A 124 0.38 4.25 -12.42
CA TYR A 124 -0.34 4.27 -11.16
C TYR A 124 -0.66 5.68 -10.67
N GLU A 125 -1.69 5.78 -9.85
CA GLU A 125 -2.05 7.00 -9.14
C GLU A 125 -2.50 6.65 -7.72
N TYR A 126 -1.79 7.17 -6.72
CA TYR A 126 -1.97 6.80 -5.32
C TYR A 126 -2.05 8.03 -4.42
N LYS A 127 -2.90 7.97 -3.39
CA LYS A 127 -2.85 8.94 -2.29
C LYS A 127 -1.68 8.69 -1.35
N ARG A 128 -1.34 7.43 -1.10
CA ARG A 128 -0.22 7.04 -0.25
C ARG A 128 0.42 5.82 -0.85
N LEU A 129 1.75 5.81 -0.91
CA LEU A 129 2.48 4.57 -1.10
C LEU A 129 2.21 3.72 0.15
N GLN A 130 1.33 2.71 0.05
CA GLN A 130 1.16 1.68 1.09
C GLN A 130 2.34 0.71 1.06
N PHE A 131 3.53 1.27 1.20
CA PHE A 131 4.78 0.56 1.17
C PHE A 131 5.45 0.83 2.50
N THR A 132 5.34 -0.12 3.43
CA THR A 132 5.84 0.05 4.79
C THR A 132 7.37 -0.09 4.80
N GLU A 133 8.04 0.73 5.61
CA GLU A 133 9.48 0.64 5.93
C GLU A 133 9.84 -0.60 6.79
N LEU A 134 9.19 -1.72 6.57
CA LEU A 134 9.52 -2.93 7.30
C LEU A 134 10.66 -3.64 6.57
N ARG A 135 11.89 -3.43 7.09
CA ARG A 135 13.07 -4.29 6.89
C ARG A 135 12.83 -5.78 7.27
N HIS A 136 11.61 -6.15 7.66
CA HIS A 136 11.25 -7.46 8.21
C HIS A 136 9.96 -8.06 7.66
N LEU A 137 9.46 -7.60 6.50
CA LEU A 137 8.51 -8.41 5.74
C LEU A 137 9.24 -8.96 4.54
N SER A 138 9.70 -10.19 4.74
CA SER A 138 9.73 -11.25 3.74
C SER A 138 8.56 -11.09 2.76
N CYS A 139 8.75 -10.30 1.70
CA CYS A 139 8.38 -10.83 0.41
C CYS A 139 9.24 -12.07 0.27
N ALA A 140 8.69 -13.23 0.65
CA ALA A 140 9.25 -14.53 0.33
C ALA A 140 9.20 -14.69 -1.20
N CYS A 141 10.09 -13.96 -1.87
CA CYS A 141 11.05 -14.56 -2.75
C CYS A 141 11.99 -15.39 -1.85
#